data_AF-A0A5K0ZLA8-F1
#
_entry.id   AF-A0A5K0ZLA8-F1
#
_cell.length_a   1.000
_cell.length_b   1.000
_cell.length_c   1.000
_cell.angle_alpha   90.00
_cell.angle_beta   90.00
_cell.angle_gamma   90.00
#
_symmetry.space_group_name_H-M   'P 1'
#
loop_
_entity.id
_entity.type
_entity.pdbx_description
1 polymer ?
#
loop_
_entity_poly.entity_id
_entity_poly.type
_entity_poly.pdbx_seq_one_letter_code
_entity_poly.pdbx_strand_id
1 'polypeptide(L)'
;MADNSKSEGSIEYKMAGNSFSYGTTIKLNGSNYEIWSRVFIMSMAGHRKKYILEEDEPIEKKEIYAAWDEDNYIVMSWIMNSVESHIAPTIAYYTKAKEMWSFLRKAYSHATNVIKILQLKEELCNIRQGDQDLSQYFATLTAAYERLKTLRPPCQHCYASHCETGMIAKFLSGLSPEYSVAKSQILTGRDLPDLADTYNRLSRLAVTLSQNTHDTPVSALVISRGRGPSSFGSTRGRGTGRGAG
;
A
#
# COMPACT_ATOMS: atom_id res chain seq x y z
N MET A 1 -12.20 57.25 -52.83
CA MET A 1 -10.81 56.75 -52.77
C MET A 1 -10.72 55.91 -51.53
N ALA A 2 -10.59 54.60 -51.71
CA ALA A 2 -10.86 53.59 -50.69
C ALA A 2 -9.68 53.40 -49.74
N ASP A 3 -10.05 53.18 -48.49
CA ASP A 3 -9.21 52.99 -47.31
C ASP A 3 -8.47 51.65 -47.36
N ASN A 4 -7.24 51.66 -46.86
CA ASN A 4 -6.26 50.61 -47.02
C ASN A 4 -6.22 49.74 -45.75
N SER A 5 -7.13 48.75 -45.63
CA SER A 5 -7.07 47.74 -44.59
C SER A 5 -6.47 46.44 -45.14
N LYS A 6 -5.15 46.27 -44.94
CA LYS A 6 -4.50 44.95 -45.07
C LYS A 6 -5.05 44.03 -44.00
N SER A 7 -5.87 43.04 -44.37
CA SER A 7 -6.15 41.89 -43.51
C SER A 7 -4.94 40.96 -43.54
N GLU A 8 -4.25 40.83 -42.41
CA GLU A 8 -3.27 39.78 -42.19
C GLU A 8 -3.98 38.42 -42.28
N GLY A 9 -3.76 37.72 -43.39
CA GLY A 9 -4.13 36.33 -43.52
C GLY A 9 -3.22 35.48 -42.64
N SER A 10 -3.71 35.08 -41.48
CA SER A 10 -3.12 34.03 -40.67
C SER A 10 -3.16 32.72 -41.47
N ILE A 11 -2.03 32.38 -42.09
CA ILE A 11 -1.83 31.09 -42.75
C ILE A 11 -1.79 30.03 -41.66
N GLU A 12 -2.90 29.34 -41.48
CA GLU A 12 -3.01 28.17 -40.64
C GLU A 12 -2.19 27.04 -41.29
N TYR A 13 -0.99 26.80 -40.76
CA TYR A 13 -0.16 25.67 -41.17
C TYR A 13 -0.83 24.37 -40.75
N LYS A 14 -1.68 23.81 -41.63
CA LYS A 14 -2.04 22.39 -41.56
C LYS A 14 -0.76 21.58 -41.76
N MET A 15 -0.16 21.13 -40.66
CA MET A 15 0.81 20.05 -40.72
C MET A 15 0.10 18.83 -41.30
N ALA A 16 0.33 18.56 -42.58
CA ALA A 16 0.02 17.29 -43.22
C ALA A 16 0.98 16.22 -42.68
N GLY A 17 0.86 15.91 -41.40
CA GLY A 17 1.45 14.72 -40.82
C GLY A 17 0.62 13.52 -41.25
N ASN A 18 1.26 12.48 -41.77
CA ASN A 18 0.60 11.22 -42.12
C ASN A 18 -0.26 10.74 -40.93
N SER A 19 -1.59 10.79 -41.08
CA SER A 19 -2.55 10.38 -40.04
C SER A 19 -2.33 8.94 -39.53
N PHE A 20 -1.59 8.13 -40.30
CA PHE A 20 -1.28 6.73 -40.04
C PHE A 20 -0.01 6.47 -39.21
N SER A 21 0.81 7.48 -38.88
CA SER A 21 2.11 7.28 -38.21
C SER A 21 2.18 7.82 -36.77
N TYR A 22 1.14 7.60 -35.97
CA TYR A 22 1.12 8.02 -34.56
C TYR A 22 0.83 6.84 -33.64
N GLY A 23 1.64 5.79 -33.75
CA GLY A 23 1.69 4.68 -32.79
C GLY A 23 2.82 4.90 -31.78
N THR A 24 2.59 4.47 -30.53
CA THR A 24 3.66 4.30 -29.53
C THR A 24 4.90 3.64 -30.15
N THR A 25 6.11 4.14 -29.83
CA THR A 25 7.37 3.51 -30.27
C THR A 25 7.56 2.12 -29.67
N ILE A 26 6.83 1.82 -28.60
CA ILE A 26 6.85 0.54 -27.89
C ILE A 26 5.73 -0.34 -28.44
N LYS A 27 6.08 -1.55 -28.90
CA LYS A 27 5.09 -2.58 -29.25
C LYS A 27 4.80 -3.49 -28.05
N LEU A 28 3.54 -3.87 -27.88
CA LEU A 28 3.14 -4.86 -26.87
C LEU A 28 3.69 -6.24 -27.28
N ASN A 29 4.48 -6.85 -26.39
CA ASN A 29 5.13 -8.15 -26.60
C ASN A 29 4.66 -9.24 -25.63
N GLY A 30 3.61 -8.95 -24.86
CA GLY A 30 3.01 -9.84 -23.87
C GLY A 30 3.56 -9.71 -22.44
N SER A 31 4.74 -9.12 -22.25
CA SER A 31 5.36 -8.91 -20.93
C SER A 31 5.44 -7.44 -20.49
N ASN A 32 5.34 -6.52 -21.44
CA ASN A 32 5.56 -5.09 -21.23
C ASN A 32 4.26 -4.26 -21.15
N TYR A 33 3.12 -4.89 -20.88
CA TYR A 33 1.81 -4.23 -20.90
C TYR A 33 1.76 -2.93 -20.08
N GLU A 34 2.36 -2.91 -18.88
CA GLU A 34 2.32 -1.75 -18.00
C GLU A 34 3.00 -0.50 -18.61
N ILE A 35 4.13 -0.69 -19.30
CA ILE A 35 4.85 0.41 -19.94
C ILE A 35 4.16 0.77 -21.26
N TRP A 36 3.82 -0.23 -22.07
CA TRP A 36 3.11 -0.05 -23.34
C TRP A 36 1.80 0.72 -23.15
N SER A 37 0.97 0.30 -22.20
CA SER A 37 -0.35 0.91 -21.96
C SER A 37 -0.23 2.37 -21.51
N ARG A 38 0.75 2.70 -20.65
CA ARG A 38 1.02 4.08 -20.24
C ARG A 38 1.40 4.96 -21.43
N VAL A 39 2.34 4.52 -22.26
CA VAL A 39 2.77 5.29 -23.44
C VAL A 39 1.64 5.42 -24.46
N PHE A 40 0.85 4.36 -24.65
CA PHE A 40 -0.32 4.38 -25.52
C PHE A 40 -1.37 5.41 -25.06
N ILE A 41 -1.74 5.39 -23.77
CA ILE A 41 -2.70 6.34 -23.20
C ILE A 41 -2.17 7.77 -23.25
N MET A 42 -0.87 7.99 -23.00
CA MET A 42 -0.25 9.32 -23.14
C MET A 42 -0.38 9.85 -24.57
N SER A 43 -0.10 9.03 -25.58
CA SER A 43 -0.29 9.38 -26.99
C SER A 43 -1.75 9.77 -27.27
N MET A 44 -2.69 8.92 -26.86
CA MET A 44 -4.12 9.19 -27.04
C MET A 44 -4.60 10.48 -26.36
N ALA A 45 -4.09 10.77 -25.17
CA ALA A 45 -4.39 12.01 -24.46
C ALA A 45 -3.87 13.22 -25.22
N GLY A 46 -2.65 13.15 -25.75
CA GLY A 46 -2.06 14.19 -26.62
C GLY A 46 -2.89 14.44 -27.88
N HIS A 47 -3.52 13.41 -28.44
CA HIS A 47 -4.40 13.50 -29.60
C HIS A 47 -5.88 13.74 -29.27
N ARG A 48 -6.22 13.96 -27.98
CA ARG A 48 -7.60 14.16 -27.50
C ARG A 48 -8.55 13.00 -27.83
N LYS A 49 -8.06 11.76 -27.99
CA LYS A 49 -8.88 10.57 -28.31
C LYS A 49 -9.05 9.60 -27.14
N LYS A 50 -8.59 9.97 -25.95
CA LYS A 50 -8.66 9.13 -24.73
C LYS A 50 -10.08 8.65 -24.41
N TYR A 51 -11.09 9.48 -24.68
CA TYR A 51 -12.50 9.15 -24.44
C TYR A 51 -12.99 7.89 -25.16
N ILE A 52 -12.40 7.52 -26.31
CA ILE A 52 -12.75 6.30 -27.06
C ILE A 52 -12.54 5.02 -26.21
N LEU A 53 -11.61 5.03 -25.27
CA LEU A 53 -11.36 3.88 -24.39
C LEU A 53 -12.08 3.96 -23.04
N GLU A 54 -12.46 5.17 -22.61
CA GLU A 54 -13.02 5.41 -21.28
C GLU A 54 -14.54 5.47 -21.29
N GLU A 55 -15.11 6.18 -22.25
CA GLU A 55 -16.54 6.42 -22.37
C GLU A 55 -17.23 5.31 -23.14
N ASP A 56 -18.53 5.15 -22.94
CA ASP A 56 -19.33 4.21 -23.71
C ASP A 56 -19.69 4.78 -25.08
N GLU A 57 -19.99 3.87 -26.02
CA GLU A 57 -20.45 4.27 -27.35
C GLU A 57 -21.70 5.17 -27.22
N PRO A 58 -21.76 6.29 -27.97
CA PRO A 58 -22.92 7.16 -27.98
C PRO A 58 -24.19 6.39 -28.36
N ILE A 59 -25.22 6.46 -27.51
CA ILE A 59 -26.50 5.75 -27.69
C ILE A 59 -27.26 6.26 -28.92
N GLU A 60 -27.14 7.56 -29.20
CA GLU A 60 -27.82 8.20 -30.32
C GLU A 60 -26.90 8.29 -31.54
N LYS A 61 -27.28 7.62 -32.64
CA LYS A 61 -26.62 7.72 -33.95
C LYS A 61 -26.96 9.05 -34.66
N LYS A 62 -26.72 10.17 -33.98
CA LYS A 62 -26.85 11.55 -34.49
C LYS A 62 -25.49 12.01 -35.05
N GLU A 63 -25.38 13.29 -35.41
CA GLU A 63 -24.18 13.92 -35.99
C GLU A 63 -22.87 13.63 -35.21
N ILE A 64 -22.96 13.46 -33.88
CA ILE A 64 -21.81 13.16 -33.01
C ILE A 64 -21.25 11.75 -33.24
N TYR A 65 -22.08 10.80 -33.72
CA TYR A 65 -21.68 9.41 -33.92
C TYR A 65 -20.65 9.25 -35.02
N ALA A 66 -20.77 9.99 -36.12
CA ALA A 66 -19.83 9.88 -37.23
C ALA A 66 -18.40 10.25 -36.81
N ALA A 67 -18.25 11.33 -36.02
CA ALA A 67 -16.96 11.72 -35.47
C ALA A 67 -16.41 10.68 -34.48
N TRP A 68 -17.27 10.15 -33.61
CA TRP A 68 -16.88 9.09 -32.67
C TRP A 68 -16.44 7.81 -33.41
N ASP A 69 -17.13 7.41 -34.47
CA ASP A 69 -16.85 6.21 -35.25
C ASP A 69 -15.53 6.33 -36.03
N GLU A 70 -15.27 7.49 -36.63
CA GLU A 70 -13.97 7.80 -37.25
C GLU A 70 -12.83 7.66 -36.23
N ASP A 71 -13.02 8.21 -35.04
CA ASP A 71 -12.04 8.15 -33.96
C ASP A 71 -11.84 6.74 -33.41
N ASN A 72 -12.91 5.95 -33.34
CA ASN A 72 -12.85 4.54 -33.01
C ASN A 72 -11.93 3.80 -33.99
N TYR A 73 -12.13 3.97 -35.30
CA TYR A 73 -11.28 3.32 -36.31
C TYR A 73 -9.82 3.82 -36.29
N ILE A 74 -9.60 5.12 -36.05
CA ILE A 74 -8.26 5.67 -35.86
C ILE A 74 -7.56 4.98 -34.70
N VAL A 75 -8.20 4.90 -33.53
CA VAL A 75 -7.62 4.25 -32.35
C VAL A 75 -7.42 2.75 -32.57
N MET A 76 -8.35 2.06 -33.24
CA MET A 76 -8.17 0.64 -33.61
C MET A 76 -6.92 0.46 -34.45
N SER A 77 -6.68 1.33 -35.45
CA SER A 77 -5.47 1.27 -36.27
C SER A 77 -4.20 1.48 -35.44
N TRP A 78 -4.22 2.38 -34.46
CA TRP A 78 -3.09 2.61 -33.56
C TRP A 78 -2.85 1.41 -32.66
N ILE A 79 -3.91 0.78 -32.11
CA ILE A 79 -3.78 -0.46 -31.33
C ILE A 79 -3.12 -1.54 -32.21
N MET A 80 -3.65 -1.80 -33.41
CA MET A 80 -3.10 -2.80 -34.33
C MET A 80 -1.62 -2.58 -34.66
N ASN A 81 -1.22 -1.33 -34.90
CA ASN A 81 0.16 -0.97 -35.22
C ASN A 81 1.11 -1.03 -34.00
N SER A 82 0.55 -0.98 -32.79
CA SER A 82 1.27 -0.96 -31.52
C SER A 82 1.42 -2.32 -30.84
N VAL A 83 0.97 -3.41 -31.46
CA VAL A 83 1.15 -4.76 -30.93
C VAL A 83 2.11 -5.57 -31.82
N GLU A 84 2.76 -6.58 -31.25
CA GLU A 84 3.56 -7.51 -32.05
C GLU A 84 2.69 -8.40 -32.95
N SER A 85 3.30 -8.92 -34.02
CA SER A 85 2.61 -9.70 -35.06
C SER A 85 1.93 -10.96 -34.53
N HIS A 86 2.42 -11.53 -33.43
CA HIS A 86 1.81 -12.70 -32.80
C HIS A 86 0.58 -12.34 -31.94
N ILE A 87 0.44 -11.08 -31.52
CA ILE A 87 -0.70 -10.58 -30.73
C ILE A 87 -1.79 -10.02 -31.65
N ALA A 88 -1.43 -9.35 -32.76
CA ALA A 88 -2.39 -8.72 -33.66
C ALA A 88 -3.59 -9.62 -34.08
N PRO A 89 -3.41 -10.91 -34.41
CA PRO A 89 -4.52 -11.80 -34.75
C PRO A 89 -5.56 -11.99 -33.64
N THR A 90 -5.16 -11.83 -32.36
CA THR A 90 -6.06 -12.00 -31.20
C THR A 90 -7.08 -10.86 -31.06
N ILE A 91 -6.82 -9.72 -31.70
CA ILE A 91 -7.66 -8.52 -31.61
C ILE A 91 -8.23 -8.07 -32.97
N ALA A 92 -7.87 -8.73 -34.07
CA ALA A 92 -8.21 -8.30 -35.43
C ALA A 92 -9.71 -8.31 -35.76
N TYR A 93 -10.51 -9.09 -35.02
CA TYR A 93 -11.95 -9.27 -35.29
C TYR A 93 -12.86 -8.38 -34.42
N TYR A 94 -12.30 -7.61 -33.49
CA TYR A 94 -13.10 -6.63 -32.73
C TYR A 94 -13.47 -5.46 -33.64
N THR A 95 -14.64 -4.86 -33.38
CA THR A 95 -15.13 -3.69 -34.13
C THR A 95 -15.00 -2.39 -33.35
N LYS A 96 -14.58 -2.47 -32.07
CA LYS A 96 -14.42 -1.32 -31.19
C LYS A 96 -13.05 -1.31 -30.55
N ALA A 97 -12.39 -0.15 -30.56
CA ALA A 97 -11.12 0.08 -29.88
C ALA A 97 -11.20 -0.23 -28.37
N LYS A 98 -12.32 0.13 -27.73
CA LYS A 98 -12.57 -0.16 -26.31
C LYS A 98 -12.54 -1.65 -26.00
N GLU A 99 -13.08 -2.48 -26.89
CA GLU A 99 -13.08 -3.94 -26.75
C GLU A 99 -11.68 -4.53 -26.94
N MET A 100 -10.95 -4.10 -27.98
CA MET A 100 -9.55 -4.47 -28.19
C MET A 100 -8.69 -4.13 -26.96
N TRP A 101 -8.82 -2.91 -26.47
CA TRP A 101 -8.10 -2.43 -25.28
C TRP A 101 -8.43 -3.26 -24.04
N SER A 102 -9.71 -3.53 -23.81
CA SER A 102 -10.17 -4.32 -22.66
C SER A 102 -9.66 -5.75 -22.71
N PHE A 103 -9.65 -6.37 -23.89
CA PHE A 103 -9.07 -7.68 -24.11
C PHE A 103 -7.56 -7.70 -23.80
N LEU A 104 -6.79 -6.77 -24.38
CA LEU A 104 -5.34 -6.68 -24.17
C LEU A 104 -5.02 -6.44 -22.68
N ARG A 105 -5.79 -5.58 -22.01
CA ARG A 105 -5.69 -5.38 -20.57
C ARG A 105 -5.92 -6.67 -19.80
N LYS A 106 -6.99 -7.39 -20.10
CA LYS A 106 -7.31 -8.63 -19.40
C LYS A 106 -6.27 -9.73 -19.64
N ALA A 107 -5.74 -9.83 -20.86
CA ALA A 107 -4.80 -10.87 -21.25
C ALA A 107 -3.36 -10.61 -20.76
N TYR A 108 -2.92 -9.35 -20.78
CA TYR A 108 -1.51 -9.00 -20.60
C TYR A 108 -1.24 -8.06 -19.42
N SER A 109 -2.25 -7.46 -18.79
CA SER A 109 -2.00 -6.71 -17.56
C SER A 109 -1.57 -7.67 -16.46
N HIS A 110 -0.42 -7.38 -15.87
CA HIS A 110 0.06 -8.15 -14.73
C HIS A 110 -0.64 -7.75 -13.42
N ALA A 111 -1.63 -6.85 -13.49
CA ALA A 111 -2.51 -6.51 -12.38
C ALA A 111 -3.10 -7.77 -11.74
N THR A 112 -3.44 -8.79 -12.52
CA THR A 112 -3.94 -10.09 -12.03
C THR A 112 -2.90 -11.20 -12.05
N ASN A 113 -1.60 -10.91 -12.07
CA ASN A 113 -0.58 -11.95 -12.09
C ASN A 113 -0.64 -12.76 -10.78
N VAL A 114 -1.30 -13.91 -10.83
CA VAL A 114 -1.51 -14.80 -9.70
C VAL A 114 -0.16 -15.18 -9.07
N ILE A 115 0.90 -15.31 -9.87
CA ILE A 115 2.26 -15.57 -9.36
C ILE A 115 2.76 -14.40 -8.50
N LYS A 116 2.61 -13.15 -8.96
CA LYS A 116 2.97 -11.97 -8.15
C LYS A 116 2.12 -11.86 -6.88
N ILE A 117 0.82 -12.18 -6.97
CA ILE A 117 -0.06 -12.21 -5.80
C ILE A 117 0.39 -13.30 -4.81
N LEU A 118 0.76 -14.48 -5.29
CA LEU A 118 1.26 -15.58 -4.46
C LEU A 118 2.58 -15.21 -3.81
N GLN A 119 3.55 -14.68 -4.57
CA GLN A 119 4.84 -14.19 -4.06
C GLN A 119 4.66 -13.11 -3.00
N LEU A 120 3.78 -12.13 -3.25
CA LEU A 120 3.53 -11.05 -2.29
C LEU A 120 2.78 -11.55 -1.04
N LYS A 121 1.88 -12.53 -1.18
CA LYS A 121 1.26 -13.20 -0.04
C LYS A 121 2.29 -13.98 0.79
N GLU A 122 3.23 -14.66 0.15
CA GLU A 122 4.34 -15.35 0.80
C GLU A 122 5.26 -14.36 1.53
N GLU A 123 5.63 -13.25 0.87
CA GLU A 123 6.36 -12.12 1.48
C GLU A 123 5.62 -11.62 2.74
N LEU A 124 4.33 -11.33 2.62
CA LEU A 124 3.48 -10.92 3.74
C LEU A 124 3.45 -11.96 4.87
N CYS A 125 3.37 -13.26 4.56
CA CYS A 125 3.43 -14.33 5.56
C CYS A 125 4.77 -14.39 6.30
N ASN A 126 5.86 -14.01 5.63
CA ASN A 126 7.22 -14.08 6.17
C ASN A 126 7.67 -12.79 6.88
N ILE A 127 7.01 -11.65 6.66
CA ILE A 127 7.31 -10.40 7.37
C ILE A 127 7.16 -10.58 8.88
N ARG A 128 8.23 -10.30 9.63
CA ARG A 128 8.33 -10.28 11.10
C ARG A 128 9.10 -9.02 11.52
N GLN A 129 8.88 -8.54 12.73
CA GLN A 129 9.60 -7.39 13.28
C GLN A 129 11.10 -7.71 13.40
N GLY A 130 11.44 -8.87 13.96
CA GLY A 130 12.85 -9.23 14.20
C GLY A 130 13.55 -8.14 15.02
N ASP A 131 14.71 -7.69 14.54
CA ASP A 131 15.51 -6.64 15.15
C ASP A 131 15.12 -5.22 14.70
N GLN A 132 14.08 -5.07 13.87
CA GLN A 132 13.60 -3.77 13.41
C GLN A 132 12.84 -3.04 14.52
N ASP A 133 12.97 -1.71 14.53
CA ASP A 133 12.09 -0.89 15.35
C ASP A 133 10.62 -1.02 14.91
N LEU A 134 9.70 -0.69 15.81
CA LEU A 134 8.26 -0.84 15.58
C LEU A 134 7.77 -0.02 14.36
N SER A 135 8.36 1.16 14.13
CA SER A 135 7.98 2.06 13.03
C SER A 135 8.42 1.52 11.68
N GLN A 136 9.62 0.96 11.59
CA GLN A 136 10.17 0.34 10.40
C GLN A 136 9.40 -0.93 10.05
N TYR A 137 9.05 -1.73 11.07
CA TYR A 137 8.20 -2.91 10.89
C TYR A 137 6.80 -2.53 10.36
N PHE A 138 6.16 -1.52 10.97
CA PHE A 138 4.86 -1.01 10.54
C PHE A 138 4.90 -0.50 9.10
N ALA A 139 5.91 0.29 8.73
CA ALA A 139 6.08 0.81 7.38
C ALA A 139 6.26 -0.31 6.35
N THR A 140 7.11 -1.31 6.66
CA THR A 140 7.39 -2.45 5.76
C THR A 140 6.13 -3.27 5.50
N LEU A 141 5.39 -3.59 6.55
CA LEU A 141 4.14 -4.34 6.43
C LEU A 141 3.08 -3.55 5.66
N THR A 142 2.92 -2.26 5.96
CA THR A 142 1.96 -1.38 5.29
C THR A 142 2.26 -1.27 3.80
N ALA A 143 3.54 -1.07 3.42
CA ALA A 143 3.95 -1.00 2.03
C ALA A 143 3.67 -2.31 1.26
N ALA A 144 3.86 -3.47 1.89
CA ALA A 144 3.51 -4.76 1.28
C ALA A 144 1.99 -4.92 1.07
N TYR A 145 1.17 -4.46 2.03
CA TYR A 145 -0.28 -4.48 1.88
C TYR A 145 -0.80 -3.50 0.82
N GLU A 146 -0.25 -2.29 0.72
CA GLU A 146 -0.62 -1.36 -0.35
C GLU A 146 -0.28 -1.91 -1.73
N ARG A 147 0.88 -2.57 -1.88
CA ARG A 147 1.21 -3.34 -3.09
C ARG A 147 0.16 -4.41 -3.38
N LEU A 148 -0.31 -5.14 -2.37
CA LEU A 148 -1.33 -6.17 -2.56
C LEU A 148 -2.68 -5.58 -3.00
N LYS A 149 -3.07 -4.43 -2.46
CA LYS A 149 -4.30 -3.72 -2.85
C LYS A 149 -4.27 -3.28 -4.32
N THR A 150 -3.11 -2.88 -4.84
CA THR A 150 -2.99 -2.52 -6.26
C THR A 150 -3.15 -3.71 -7.21
N LEU A 151 -2.66 -4.90 -6.82
CA LEU A 151 -2.81 -6.15 -7.60
C LEU A 151 -4.18 -6.80 -7.38
N ARG A 152 -4.75 -6.66 -6.19
CA ARG A 152 -6.06 -7.20 -5.83
C ARG A 152 -6.84 -6.14 -5.06
N PRO A 153 -7.57 -5.26 -5.79
CA PRO A 153 -8.41 -4.26 -5.16
C PRO A 153 -9.37 -4.92 -4.15
N PRO A 154 -9.43 -4.42 -2.91
CA PRO A 154 -10.30 -5.00 -1.89
C PRO A 154 -11.77 -4.80 -2.26
N CYS A 155 -12.63 -5.73 -1.85
CA CYS A 155 -14.06 -5.52 -2.02
C CYS A 155 -14.56 -4.46 -1.02
N GLN A 156 -15.27 -3.46 -1.53
CA GLN A 156 -15.67 -2.28 -0.77
C GLN A 156 -16.62 -2.61 0.40
N HIS A 157 -17.44 -3.65 0.25
CA HIS A 157 -18.37 -4.11 1.30
C HIS A 157 -17.72 -4.99 2.38
N CYS A 158 -16.52 -5.52 2.13
CA CYS A 158 -15.91 -6.55 2.97
C CYS A 158 -14.48 -6.22 3.42
N TYR A 159 -14.02 -5.00 3.16
CA TYR A 159 -12.67 -4.55 3.49
C TYR A 159 -12.39 -4.59 4.99
N ALA A 160 -13.25 -3.98 5.81
CA ALA A 160 -13.09 -3.93 7.26
C ALA A 160 -13.12 -5.34 7.90
N SER A 161 -14.05 -6.19 7.46
CA SER A 161 -14.25 -7.52 8.05
C SER A 161 -13.18 -8.54 7.67
N HIS A 162 -12.67 -8.54 6.44
CA HIS A 162 -11.75 -9.58 5.96
C HIS A 162 -10.34 -9.09 5.69
N CYS A 163 -10.17 -7.91 5.07
CA CYS A 163 -8.84 -7.41 4.73
C CYS A 163 -8.16 -6.78 5.94
N GLU A 164 -8.83 -5.85 6.62
CA GLU A 164 -8.26 -5.08 7.73
C GLU A 164 -8.01 -5.97 8.95
N THR A 165 -8.96 -6.83 9.30
CA THR A 165 -8.78 -7.83 10.36
C THR A 165 -7.59 -8.75 10.07
N GLY A 166 -7.40 -9.16 8.81
CA GLY A 166 -6.24 -9.95 8.38
C GLY A 166 -4.91 -9.18 8.49
N MET A 167 -4.92 -7.88 8.18
CA MET A 167 -3.76 -6.99 8.33
C MET A 167 -3.33 -6.86 9.79
N ILE A 168 -4.30 -6.62 10.70
CA ILE A 168 -4.05 -6.50 12.13
C ILE A 168 -3.54 -7.82 12.71
N ALA A 169 -4.18 -8.94 12.38
CA ALA A 169 -3.75 -10.25 12.83
C ALA A 169 -2.30 -10.55 12.38
N LYS A 170 -1.96 -10.21 11.13
CA LYS A 170 -0.61 -10.36 10.61
C LYS A 170 0.39 -9.47 11.34
N PHE A 171 0.06 -8.21 11.56
CA PHE A 171 0.89 -7.26 12.31
C PHE A 171 1.18 -7.76 13.73
N LEU A 172 0.13 -8.10 14.49
CA LEU A 172 0.26 -8.63 15.85
C LEU A 172 1.01 -9.99 15.90
N SER A 173 0.89 -10.82 14.86
CA SER A 173 1.60 -12.11 14.78
C SER A 173 3.11 -11.96 14.57
N GLY A 174 3.56 -10.86 13.97
CA GLY A 174 4.96 -10.65 13.63
C GLY A 174 5.72 -9.76 14.60
N LEU A 175 5.06 -9.20 15.63
CA LEU A 175 5.72 -8.40 16.67
C LEU A 175 6.80 -9.19 17.42
N SER A 176 7.83 -8.47 17.86
CA SER A 176 8.89 -8.95 18.74
C SER A 176 8.29 -9.41 20.09
N PRO A 177 8.90 -10.42 20.77
CA PRO A 177 8.46 -10.90 22.08
C PRO A 177 8.36 -9.81 23.15
N GLU A 178 9.11 -8.71 23.02
CA GLU A 178 9.06 -7.54 23.90
C GLU A 178 7.66 -6.90 23.99
N TYR A 179 6.87 -7.04 22.93
CA TYR A 179 5.50 -6.52 22.84
C TYR A 179 4.44 -7.55 23.26
N SER A 180 4.83 -8.69 23.83
CA SER A 180 3.90 -9.79 24.18
C SER A 180 2.78 -9.36 25.14
N VAL A 181 3.11 -8.54 26.15
CA VAL A 181 2.13 -8.00 27.11
C VAL A 181 1.17 -7.03 26.41
N ALA A 182 1.69 -6.12 25.60
CA ALA A 182 0.90 -5.15 24.84
C ALA A 182 -0.03 -5.85 23.82
N LYS A 183 0.48 -6.87 23.13
CA LYS A 183 -0.30 -7.73 22.23
C LYS A 183 -1.46 -8.41 22.97
N SER A 184 -1.23 -8.96 24.15
CA SER A 184 -2.28 -9.59 24.97
C SER A 184 -3.36 -8.58 25.39
N GLN A 185 -2.96 -7.38 25.80
CA GLN A 185 -3.90 -6.31 26.17
C GLN A 185 -4.76 -5.86 24.98
N ILE A 186 -4.18 -5.73 23.79
CA ILE A 186 -4.92 -5.37 22.57
C ILE A 186 -5.92 -6.47 22.20
N LEU A 187 -5.51 -7.75 22.28
CA LEU A 187 -6.38 -8.89 21.96
C LEU A 187 -7.50 -9.13 22.97
N THR A 188 -7.32 -8.70 24.22
CA THR A 188 -8.34 -8.81 25.29
C THR A 188 -9.28 -7.60 25.32
N GLY A 189 -9.00 -6.56 24.53
CA GLY A 189 -9.86 -5.39 24.39
C GLY A 189 -11.22 -5.72 23.77
N ARG A 190 -12.26 -4.92 24.08
CA ARG A 190 -13.63 -5.14 23.57
C ARG A 190 -13.75 -5.01 22.06
N ASP A 191 -12.95 -4.14 21.45
CA ASP A 191 -12.94 -3.86 20.02
C ASP A 191 -11.53 -4.01 19.45
N LEU A 192 -11.40 -4.67 18.30
CA LEU A 192 -10.16 -4.72 17.52
C LEU A 192 -9.93 -3.35 16.87
N PRO A 193 -8.88 -2.61 17.27
CA PRO A 193 -8.56 -1.32 16.67
C PRO A 193 -8.13 -1.48 15.21
N ASP A 194 -8.25 -0.42 14.40
CA ASP A 194 -7.66 -0.41 13.06
C ASP A 194 -6.12 -0.52 13.11
N LEU A 195 -5.48 -0.70 11.95
CA LEU A 195 -4.03 -0.90 11.90
C LEU A 195 -3.24 0.29 12.46
N ALA A 196 -3.68 1.52 12.21
CA ALA A 196 -3.01 2.74 12.67
C ALA A 196 -3.20 2.94 14.18
N ASP A 197 -4.40 2.70 14.69
CA ASP A 197 -4.71 2.71 16.12
C ASP A 197 -3.94 1.62 16.88
N THR A 198 -3.79 0.44 16.29
CA THR A 198 -2.96 -0.64 16.84
C THR A 198 -1.51 -0.18 17.00
N TYR A 199 -0.95 0.45 15.96
CA TYR A 199 0.40 1.02 16.00
C TYR A 199 0.53 2.12 17.06
N ASN A 200 -0.42 3.05 17.14
CA ASN A 200 -0.42 4.14 18.12
C ASN A 200 -0.46 3.61 19.56
N ARG A 201 -1.27 2.58 19.83
CA ARG A 201 -1.34 1.92 21.14
C ARG A 201 -0.01 1.25 21.50
N LEU A 202 0.58 0.52 20.56
CA LEU A 202 1.88 -0.14 20.77
C LEU A 202 3.01 0.87 20.97
N SER A 203 3.04 1.96 20.20
CA SER A 203 4.04 3.01 20.32
C SER A 203 3.99 3.68 21.70
N ARG A 204 2.80 3.95 22.24
CA ARG A 204 2.64 4.46 23.61
C ARG A 204 3.17 3.48 24.66
N LEU A 205 2.86 2.19 24.50
CA LEU A 205 3.31 1.15 25.43
C LEU A 205 4.83 0.90 25.33
N ALA A 206 5.43 1.07 24.15
CA ALA A 206 6.88 0.99 23.94
C ALA A 206 7.63 2.04 24.76
N VAL A 207 7.11 3.28 24.81
CA VAL A 207 7.67 4.36 25.63
C VAL A 207 7.63 3.99 27.12
N THR A 208 6.54 3.40 27.61
CA THR A 208 6.44 2.93 29.00
C THR A 208 7.38 1.76 29.29
N LEU A 209 7.58 0.84 28.35
CA LEU A 209 8.50 -0.29 28.47
C LEU A 209 9.97 0.17 28.53
N SER A 210 10.38 1.15 27.72
CA SER A 210 11.72 1.74 27.76
C SER A 210 11.99 2.59 29.01
N GLN A 211 10.96 3.08 29.70
CA GLN A 211 11.14 3.81 30.96
C GLN A 211 11.41 2.86 32.15
N ASN A 212 10.83 1.65 32.13
CA ASN A 212 11.02 0.67 33.19
C ASN A 212 12.43 0.03 33.23
N THR A 213 13.26 0.20 32.21
CA THR A 213 14.66 -0.29 32.21
C THR A 213 15.65 0.69 32.83
N HIS A 214 15.26 1.95 33.07
CA HIS A 214 16.13 2.96 33.68
C HIS A 214 15.91 3.20 35.17
N ASP A 215 14.86 2.63 35.78
CA ASP A 215 14.56 2.78 37.21
C ASP A 215 14.50 1.42 37.93
N THR A 216 15.63 0.71 37.99
CA THR A 216 15.90 -0.17 39.14
C THR A 216 16.85 0.55 40.09
N PRO A 217 16.36 1.23 41.16
CA PRO A 217 17.23 1.53 42.27
C PRO A 217 17.54 0.21 42.98
N VAL A 218 18.76 -0.29 42.76
CA VAL A 218 19.39 -1.27 43.65
C VAL A 218 19.50 -0.60 45.02
N SER A 219 18.64 -0.96 45.96
CA SER A 219 18.90 -0.73 47.38
C SER A 219 19.00 -2.07 48.07
N ALA A 220 20.26 -2.48 48.24
CA ALA A 220 20.68 -3.60 49.05
C ALA A 220 20.44 -3.29 50.53
N LEU A 221 19.72 -4.16 51.24
CA LEU A 221 19.77 -4.22 52.70
C LEU A 221 20.89 -5.19 53.09
N VAL A 222 22.11 -4.67 53.18
CA VAL A 222 23.24 -5.32 53.86
C VAL A 222 23.14 -4.98 55.34
N ILE A 223 22.73 -5.94 56.17
CA ILE A 223 22.93 -5.83 57.63
C ILE A 223 24.34 -6.33 57.93
N SER A 224 25.29 -5.40 57.94
CA SER A 224 26.65 -5.64 58.41
C SER A 224 26.65 -5.87 59.92
N ARG A 225 26.99 -7.09 60.35
CA ARG A 225 27.48 -7.39 61.69
C ARG A 225 28.73 -6.52 61.96
N GLY A 226 28.62 -5.59 62.92
CA GLY A 226 29.68 -4.65 63.25
C GLY A 226 29.72 -4.34 64.75
N ARG A 227 30.60 -5.09 65.42
CA ARG A 227 31.11 -4.99 66.80
C ARG A 227 31.44 -3.53 67.23
N GLY A 228 30.98 -3.11 68.41
CA GLY A 228 31.39 -1.89 69.10
C GLY A 228 31.60 -2.12 70.60
N PRO A 229 32.46 -1.34 71.29
CA PRO A 229 33.16 -1.76 72.50
C PRO A 229 32.49 -1.37 73.82
N SER A 230 32.94 -2.04 74.87
CA SER A 230 32.63 -1.95 76.30
C SER A 230 32.75 -0.56 76.93
N SER A 231 31.81 -0.22 77.84
CA SER A 231 32.12 0.37 79.16
C SER A 231 30.88 0.45 80.08
N PHE A 232 31.02 -0.19 81.25
CA PHE A 232 30.49 0.15 82.59
C PHE A 232 29.02 0.52 82.84
N GLY A 233 28.36 -0.25 83.72
CA GLY A 233 27.12 0.18 84.36
C GLY A 233 26.40 -0.85 85.24
N SER A 234 26.96 -1.16 86.41
CA SER A 234 26.28 -1.56 87.66
C SER A 234 25.39 -2.81 87.72
N THR A 235 25.92 -3.83 88.42
CA THR A 235 25.18 -4.89 89.10
C THR A 235 24.82 -4.44 90.51
N ARG A 236 23.54 -4.43 90.92
CA ARG A 236 23.13 -4.77 92.30
C ARG A 236 21.60 -4.88 92.53
N GLY A 237 21.21 -6.06 93.03
CA GLY A 237 20.13 -6.26 94.01
C GLY A 237 18.71 -6.31 93.48
N ARG A 238 17.74 -6.99 94.11
CA ARG A 238 17.69 -7.93 95.23
C ARG A 238 16.23 -8.44 95.21
N GLY A 239 16.01 -9.74 95.05
CA GLY A 239 14.67 -10.33 94.96
C GLY A 239 14.54 -11.54 95.87
N THR A 240 14.20 -11.29 97.13
CA THR A 240 13.82 -12.24 98.17
C THR A 240 12.42 -12.78 97.94
N GLY A 241 12.18 -14.08 98.21
CA GLY A 241 10.83 -14.62 98.32
C GLY A 241 10.75 -16.15 98.38
N ARG A 242 11.06 -16.74 99.54
CA ARG A 242 10.58 -18.08 99.94
C ARG A 242 10.02 -17.98 101.35
N GLY A 243 8.79 -18.45 101.53
CA GLY A 243 8.17 -18.67 102.84
C GLY A 243 6.68 -18.99 102.73
N ALA A 244 6.34 -20.27 102.90
CA ALA A 244 5.25 -20.82 103.72
C ALA A 244 4.70 -22.13 103.11
N GLY A 245 4.70 -23.20 103.90
CA GLY A 245 4.08 -24.50 103.60
C GLY A 245 5.01 -25.66 103.83
#